data_AF-Q9LS23-F1
#
_entry.id   AF-Q9LS23-F1
#
_cell.length_a   1.000
_cell.length_b   1.000
_cell.length_c   1.000
_cell.angle_alpha   90.00
_cell.angle_beta   90.00
_cell.angle_gamma   90.00
#
_symmetry.space_group_name_H-M   'P 1'
#
loop_
_entity.id
_entity.type
_entity.pdbx_description
1 polymer ?
#
loop_
_entity_poly.entity_id
_entity_poly.type
_entity_poly.pdbx_seq_one_letter_code
_entity_poly.pdbx_strand_id
1 'polypeptide(L)'
;MGYKVEARSMEISMEDEDSRKKRKKGLNLPKKMKKILRNLWNVGKEDPRRVIHALKVGVALTLVSLLYLMEPFFEGVGKNALWAVMTVVVVLEFSAGATLRKGLNRGLGTLIAGSLAFFIEWVAIHSGKILGGIFIGTSVFTIGSMITYMRFIPYIKKNYDYGMLVFLLTFNLITVSSYRVDTVIKIAHERLYTIGMGIGICLFMSLLFFPIWSGDDLHKSTITKLQGLSRCIEACVSEYFEEKLKDNETSDSESDDEDLIYNGYNTVLDSKSADEALAMYAKWEPRHTRRCNKFPSQQYIKVGSVLRKFGYTVVALHGCLQTEIQTPRSIRVLFKDPCVRLAGEICKVLSELSESIQNRRHCSSEILSDSLEAALKDLNSTIKSQPKLFLGSNLHSNITNKHLNGHVSYYNETNSNGTVSYHNDNNTNGCVLGETIEENDTVSPLPLNSVVSLSSLRSVKKSAATGEKRRLRKQLSKIAVMKSLEFSEALPFAAFASLLVEMVARLDTVIDEVEELGTIACFKEYDKTVEVRIENRLI
;
A
#
# COMPACT_ATOMS: atom_id res chain seq x y z
N MET A 1 65.07 -37.64 13.08
CA MET A 1 64.92 -36.82 11.86
C MET A 1 63.46 -36.66 11.39
N GLY A 2 62.60 -37.69 11.47
CA GLY A 2 61.21 -37.63 10.94
C GLY A 2 60.29 -36.55 11.53
N TYR A 3 60.25 -36.40 12.87
CA TYR A 3 59.37 -35.43 13.54
C TYR A 3 59.60 -33.96 13.15
N LYS A 4 60.83 -33.57 12.79
CA LYS A 4 61.16 -32.18 12.41
C LYS A 4 60.74 -31.86 10.97
N VAL A 5 60.64 -32.88 10.11
CA VAL A 5 60.18 -32.73 8.72
C VAL A 5 58.65 -32.60 8.69
N GLU A 6 57.95 -33.40 9.51
CA GLU A 6 56.49 -33.37 9.59
C GLU A 6 55.96 -32.05 10.16
N ALA A 7 56.58 -31.52 11.22
CA ALA A 7 56.23 -30.21 11.78
C ALA A 7 56.38 -29.06 10.76
N ARG A 8 57.44 -29.10 9.94
CA ARG A 8 57.71 -28.08 8.92
C ARG A 8 56.72 -28.16 7.75
N SER A 9 56.31 -29.37 7.36
CA SER A 9 55.25 -29.57 6.35
C SER A 9 53.89 -29.10 6.85
N MET A 10 53.61 -29.23 8.16
CA MET A 10 52.38 -28.73 8.79
C MET A 10 52.34 -27.20 8.84
N GLU A 11 53.44 -26.53 9.22
CA GLU A 11 53.54 -25.06 9.21
C GLU A 11 53.33 -24.47 7.81
N ILE A 12 53.99 -25.03 6.79
CA ILE A 12 53.84 -24.58 5.39
C ILE A 12 52.38 -24.73 4.92
N SER A 13 51.72 -25.83 5.30
CA SER A 13 50.31 -26.06 4.95
C SER A 13 49.37 -25.07 5.65
N MET A 14 49.67 -24.67 6.88
CA MET A 14 48.88 -23.69 7.64
C MET A 14 49.05 -22.26 7.09
N GLU A 15 50.26 -21.85 6.70
CA GLU A 15 50.52 -20.54 6.07
C GLU A 15 49.86 -20.42 4.69
N ASP A 16 49.85 -21.49 3.90
CA ASP A 16 49.17 -21.52 2.60
C ASP A 16 47.63 -21.43 2.73
N GLU A 17 47.05 -21.98 3.79
CA GLU A 17 45.62 -21.87 4.05
C GLU A 17 45.21 -20.45 4.48
N ASP A 18 45.98 -19.80 5.35
CA ASP A 18 45.72 -18.42 5.79
C ASP A 18 45.90 -17.42 4.65
N SER A 19 46.93 -17.60 3.82
CA SER A 19 47.15 -16.75 2.63
C SER A 19 46.04 -16.91 1.59
N ARG A 20 45.51 -18.12 1.36
CA ARG A 20 44.31 -18.34 0.53
C ARG A 20 43.06 -17.71 1.12
N LYS A 21 42.84 -17.82 2.44
CA LYS A 21 41.71 -17.18 3.14
C LYS A 21 41.79 -15.65 3.03
N LYS A 22 42.98 -15.05 3.21
CA LYS A 22 43.23 -13.61 3.02
C LYS A 22 43.01 -13.15 1.58
N ARG A 23 43.50 -13.89 0.57
CA ARG A 23 43.25 -13.59 -0.85
C ARG A 23 41.76 -13.66 -1.21
N LYS A 24 41.03 -14.68 -0.73
CA LYS A 24 39.58 -14.77 -0.94
C LYS A 24 38.83 -13.61 -0.27
N LYS A 25 39.19 -13.22 0.95
CA LYS A 25 38.62 -12.04 1.63
C LYS A 25 38.92 -10.73 0.87
N GLY A 26 40.15 -10.54 0.40
CA GLY A 26 40.56 -9.37 -0.38
C GLY A 26 39.87 -9.25 -1.75
N LEU A 27 39.60 -10.36 -2.44
CA LEU A 27 38.90 -10.37 -3.72
C LEU A 27 37.37 -10.24 -3.59
N ASN A 28 36.81 -10.59 -2.42
CA ASN A 28 35.38 -10.43 -2.15
C ASN A 28 34.99 -8.97 -1.85
N LEU A 29 35.92 -8.17 -1.31
CA LEU A 29 35.69 -6.76 -1.02
C LEU A 29 35.37 -5.91 -2.28
N PRO A 30 36.12 -5.98 -3.40
CA PRO A 30 35.79 -5.22 -4.60
C PRO A 30 34.49 -5.70 -5.26
N LYS A 31 34.15 -7.00 -5.17
CA LYS A 31 32.87 -7.52 -5.68
C LYS A 31 31.68 -6.95 -4.89
N LYS A 32 31.77 -6.96 -3.55
CA LYS A 32 30.75 -6.35 -2.67
C LYS A 32 30.62 -4.85 -2.93
N MET A 33 31.74 -4.12 -3.03
CA MET A 33 31.73 -2.68 -3.30
C MET A 33 31.12 -2.36 -4.66
N LYS A 34 31.44 -3.13 -5.71
CA LYS A 34 30.79 -3.01 -7.03
C LYS A 34 29.28 -3.26 -6.97
N LYS A 35 28.82 -4.24 -6.18
CA LYS A 35 27.39 -4.50 -5.97
C LYS A 35 26.70 -3.32 -5.27
N ILE A 36 27.32 -2.78 -4.22
CA ILE A 36 26.82 -1.59 -3.49
C ILE A 36 26.72 -0.39 -4.43
N LEU A 37 27.78 -0.11 -5.21
CA LEU A 37 27.78 1.01 -6.14
C LEU A 37 26.72 0.86 -7.23
N ARG A 38 26.51 -0.36 -7.73
CA ARG A 38 25.46 -0.68 -8.71
C ARG A 38 24.06 -0.48 -8.12
N ASN A 39 23.85 -0.91 -6.87
CA ASN A 39 22.59 -0.67 -6.17
C ASN A 39 22.34 0.83 -5.96
N LEU A 40 23.35 1.59 -5.52
CA LEU A 40 23.26 3.05 -5.37
C LEU A 40 22.93 3.74 -6.70
N TRP A 41 23.57 3.30 -7.78
CA TRP A 41 23.30 3.79 -9.12
C TRP A 41 21.85 3.50 -9.55
N ASN A 42 21.35 2.30 -9.29
CA ASN A 42 19.97 1.92 -9.59
C ASN A 42 18.97 2.78 -8.81
N VAL A 43 19.21 3.05 -7.52
CA VAL A 43 18.35 3.92 -6.69
C VAL A 43 18.21 5.33 -7.28
N GLY A 44 19.29 5.89 -7.81
CA GLY A 44 19.26 7.21 -8.48
C GLY A 44 18.63 7.17 -9.87
N LYS A 45 18.77 6.05 -10.59
CA LYS A 45 18.17 5.84 -11.91
C LYS A 45 16.66 5.62 -11.83
N GLU A 46 16.18 4.93 -10.80
CA GLU A 46 14.76 4.67 -10.54
C GLU A 46 13.96 5.95 -10.27
N ASP A 47 14.51 6.86 -9.45
CA ASP A 47 13.90 8.16 -9.20
C ASP A 47 14.97 9.28 -9.17
N PRO A 48 15.20 10.00 -10.29
CA PRO A 48 16.22 11.06 -10.36
C PRO A 48 15.94 12.21 -9.40
N ARG A 49 14.69 12.34 -8.90
CA ARG A 49 14.32 13.35 -7.90
C ARG A 49 15.04 13.11 -6.57
N ARG A 50 15.42 11.87 -6.25
CA ARG A 50 16.25 11.52 -5.08
C ARG A 50 17.64 12.14 -5.17
N VAL A 51 18.26 12.11 -6.35
CA VAL A 51 19.56 12.74 -6.60
C VAL A 51 19.46 14.26 -6.49
N ILE A 52 18.42 14.84 -7.10
CA ILE A 52 18.13 16.28 -7.01
C ILE A 52 17.94 16.70 -5.54
N HIS A 53 17.19 15.93 -4.75
CA HIS A 53 16.99 16.22 -3.33
C HIS A 53 18.29 16.11 -2.52
N ALA A 54 19.10 15.06 -2.74
CA ALA A 54 20.40 14.91 -2.08
C ALA A 54 21.32 16.11 -2.37
N LEU A 55 21.33 16.59 -3.63
CA LEU A 55 22.06 17.79 -4.01
C LEU A 55 21.53 19.04 -3.28
N LYS A 56 20.20 19.22 -3.19
CA LYS A 56 19.60 20.33 -2.43
C LYS A 56 20.03 20.31 -0.96
N VAL A 57 20.05 19.14 -0.33
CA VAL A 57 20.50 19.00 1.06
C VAL A 57 21.96 19.41 1.19
N GLY A 58 22.83 18.95 0.29
CA GLY A 58 24.24 19.37 0.26
C GLY A 58 24.41 20.88 0.06
N VAL A 59 23.65 21.48 -0.87
CA VAL A 59 23.68 22.93 -1.12
C VAL A 59 23.12 23.72 0.07
N ALA A 60 22.06 23.24 0.73
CA ALA A 60 21.52 23.87 1.93
C ALA A 60 22.52 23.85 3.09
N LEU A 61 23.19 22.71 3.30
CA LEU A 61 24.22 22.53 4.33
C LEU A 61 25.46 23.39 4.08
N THR A 62 25.89 23.50 2.81
CA THR A 62 26.99 24.40 2.45
C THR A 62 26.58 25.85 2.61
N LEU A 63 25.39 26.25 2.18
CA LEU A 63 24.90 27.62 2.35
C LEU A 63 24.84 28.03 3.83
N VAL A 64 24.26 27.18 4.70
CA VAL A 64 24.19 27.49 6.14
C VAL A 64 25.58 27.52 6.80
N SER A 65 26.50 26.67 6.36
CA SER A 65 27.88 26.67 6.85
C SER A 65 28.69 27.87 6.33
N LEU A 66 28.49 28.28 5.09
CA LEU A 66 29.11 29.48 4.52
C LEU A 66 28.59 30.74 5.20
N LEU A 67 27.28 30.81 5.47
CA LEU A 67 26.70 31.91 6.25
C LEU A 67 27.34 31.99 7.64
N TYR A 68 27.63 30.85 8.27
CA TYR A 68 28.36 30.81 9.54
C TYR A 68 29.81 31.31 9.43
N LEU A 69 30.52 30.93 8.35
CA LEU A 69 31.90 31.38 8.11
C LEU A 69 31.98 32.86 7.74
N MET A 70 30.91 33.43 7.19
CA MET A 70 30.81 34.86 6.95
C MET A 70 30.45 35.58 8.25
N GLU A 71 31.50 35.96 8.99
CA GLU A 71 31.50 36.70 10.25
C GLU A 71 30.45 37.83 10.36
N PRO A 72 30.20 38.69 9.35
CA PRO A 72 29.22 39.78 9.49
C PRO A 72 27.76 39.32 9.71
N PHE A 73 27.40 38.10 9.30
CA PHE A 73 26.04 37.58 9.52
C PHE A 73 25.86 36.93 10.89
N PHE A 74 26.96 36.66 11.61
CA PHE A 74 26.97 35.92 12.87
C PHE A 74 27.72 36.63 14.00
N GLU A 75 28.00 37.93 13.88
CA GLU A 75 28.49 38.74 15.02
C GLU A 75 27.57 38.54 16.23
N GLY A 76 28.06 37.85 17.26
CA GLY A 76 27.33 37.49 18.48
C GLY A 76 26.66 36.10 18.50
N VAL A 77 26.56 35.40 17.38
CA VAL A 77 25.76 34.16 17.26
C VAL A 77 26.64 32.88 17.18
N GLY A 78 27.96 33.02 17.15
CA GLY A 78 28.89 31.92 16.83
C GLY A 78 28.70 30.59 17.60
N LYS A 79 28.27 30.63 18.86
CA LYS A 79 27.99 29.39 19.64
C LYS A 79 26.67 28.71 19.28
N ASN A 80 25.74 29.44 18.65
CA ASN A 80 24.40 28.98 18.33
C ASN A 80 24.23 28.53 16.87
N ALA A 81 25.26 28.64 16.04
CA ALA A 81 25.23 28.21 14.64
C ALA A 81 24.93 26.71 14.45
N LEU A 82 25.29 25.88 15.44
CA LEU A 82 24.96 24.46 15.43
C LEU A 82 23.44 24.24 15.27
N TRP A 83 22.60 25.12 15.81
CA TRP A 83 21.14 25.02 15.67
C TRP A 83 20.65 25.23 14.25
N ALA A 84 21.30 26.11 13.48
CA ALA A 84 20.95 26.34 12.08
C ALA A 84 21.25 25.10 11.24
N VAL A 85 22.44 24.52 11.40
CA VAL A 85 22.86 23.27 10.73
C VAL A 85 21.92 22.12 11.09
N MET A 86 21.65 21.91 12.39
CA MET A 86 20.72 20.88 12.85
C MET A 86 19.30 21.08 12.32
N THR A 87 18.86 22.34 12.19
CA THR A 87 17.56 22.66 11.60
C THR A 87 17.51 22.25 10.14
N VAL A 88 18.56 22.54 9.36
CA VAL A 88 18.63 22.11 7.95
C VAL A 88 18.54 20.59 7.82
N VAL A 89 19.31 19.84 8.63
CA VAL A 89 19.32 18.38 8.61
C VAL A 89 17.94 17.79 8.95
N VAL A 90 17.22 18.38 9.91
CA VAL A 90 15.99 17.78 10.45
C VAL A 90 14.71 18.27 9.75
N VAL A 91 14.74 19.50 9.21
CA VAL A 91 13.57 20.15 8.58
C VAL A 91 13.53 19.93 7.07
N LEU A 92 14.68 19.89 6.39
CA LEU A 92 14.72 19.73 4.93
C LEU A 92 14.32 18.32 4.53
N GLU A 93 13.07 18.19 4.08
CA GLU A 93 12.47 16.93 3.66
C GLU A 93 12.39 16.80 2.15
N PHE A 94 12.07 15.59 1.68
CA PHE A 94 12.01 15.27 0.27
C PHE A 94 11.02 16.15 -0.50
N SER A 95 9.82 16.39 0.06
CA SER A 95 8.79 17.22 -0.56
C SER A 95 8.66 18.60 0.08
N ALA A 96 8.20 19.58 -0.71
CA ALA A 96 8.00 20.94 -0.24
C ALA A 96 7.00 21.03 0.92
N GLY A 97 5.89 20.29 0.84
CA GLY A 97 4.88 20.24 1.90
C GLY A 97 5.41 19.63 3.20
N ALA A 98 6.30 18.63 3.12
CA ALA A 98 6.96 18.05 4.29
C ALA A 98 7.89 19.05 4.98
N THR A 99 8.72 19.76 4.21
CA THR A 99 9.61 20.80 4.72
C THR A 99 8.83 21.94 5.36
N LEU A 100 7.73 22.39 4.74
CA LEU A 100 6.86 23.44 5.29
C LEU A 100 6.23 23.01 6.62
N ARG A 101 5.66 21.80 6.68
CA ARG A 101 5.06 21.29 7.93
C ARG A 101 6.11 21.19 9.03
N LYS A 102 7.26 20.58 8.76
CA LYS A 102 8.33 20.45 9.76
C LYS A 102 8.88 21.81 10.17
N GLY A 103 9.13 22.71 9.23
CA GLY A 103 9.62 24.06 9.49
C GLY A 103 8.69 24.85 10.39
N LEU A 104 7.39 24.86 10.09
CA LEU A 104 6.41 25.55 10.94
C LEU A 104 6.29 24.89 12.32
N ASN A 105 6.22 23.56 12.39
CA ASN A 105 6.18 22.84 13.67
C ASN A 105 7.44 23.07 14.51
N ARG A 106 8.62 23.19 13.88
CA ARG A 106 9.88 23.57 14.55
C ARG A 106 9.76 24.97 15.13
N GLY A 107 9.37 25.95 14.32
CA GLY A 107 9.24 27.34 14.73
C GLY A 107 8.27 27.51 15.90
N LEU A 108 7.05 26.95 15.78
CA LEU A 108 6.04 27.00 16.84
C LEU A 108 6.50 26.27 18.11
N GLY A 109 7.05 25.06 17.98
CA GLY A 109 7.54 24.29 19.12
C GLY A 109 8.65 25.02 19.89
N THR A 110 9.59 25.65 19.18
CA THR A 110 10.66 26.46 19.78
C THR A 110 10.14 27.73 20.42
N LEU A 111 9.20 28.44 19.77
CA LEU A 111 8.62 29.68 20.31
C LEU A 111 7.88 29.42 21.62
N ILE A 112 6.97 28.43 21.63
CA ILE A 112 6.19 28.08 22.83
C ILE A 112 7.13 27.59 23.95
N ALA A 113 8.15 26.80 23.62
CA ALA A 113 9.15 26.34 24.60
C ALA A 113 9.97 27.49 25.18
N GLY A 114 10.40 28.45 24.36
CA GLY A 114 11.15 29.62 24.80
C GLY A 114 10.30 30.53 25.70
N SER A 115 9.05 30.78 25.33
CA SER A 115 8.10 31.56 26.14
C SER A 115 7.83 30.90 27.49
N LEU A 116 7.63 29.57 27.52
CA LEU A 116 7.39 28.85 28.77
C LEU A 116 8.65 28.80 29.64
N ALA A 117 9.83 28.59 29.06
CA ALA A 117 11.09 28.58 29.80
C ALA A 117 11.37 29.95 30.45
N PHE A 118 11.08 31.05 29.74
CA PHE A 118 11.16 32.41 30.29
C PHE A 118 10.22 32.59 31.49
N PHE A 119 8.99 32.10 31.39
CA PHE A 119 8.03 32.16 32.50
C PHE A 119 8.54 31.38 33.73
N ILE A 120 9.08 30.17 33.53
CA ILE A 120 9.62 29.35 34.62
C ILE A 120 10.82 30.02 35.30
N GLU A 121 11.74 30.60 34.53
CA GLU A 121 12.86 31.36 35.06
C GLU A 121 12.40 32.60 35.84
N TRP A 122 11.43 33.34 35.30
CA TRP A 122 10.86 34.50 35.98
C TRP A 122 10.31 34.13 37.37
N VAL A 123 9.57 33.03 37.48
CA VAL A 123 9.09 32.54 38.79
C VAL A 123 10.25 32.08 39.68
N ALA A 124 11.25 31.38 39.12
CA ALA A 124 12.38 30.86 39.88
C ALA A 124 13.24 31.98 40.50
N ILE A 125 13.47 33.07 39.77
CA ILE A 125 14.23 34.24 40.26
C ILE A 125 13.51 34.90 41.45
N HIS A 126 12.18 35.02 41.40
CA HIS A 126 11.39 35.63 42.49
C HIS A 126 11.23 34.73 43.72
N SER A 127 11.44 33.42 43.58
CA SER A 127 11.27 32.44 44.66
C SER A 127 12.53 32.26 45.53
N GLY A 128 13.69 32.78 45.10
CA GLY A 128 14.99 32.55 45.74
C GLY A 128 15.65 31.25 45.29
N LYS A 129 16.96 31.08 45.58
CA LYS A 129 17.80 30.03 44.94
C LYS A 129 17.30 28.59 45.18
N ILE A 130 16.94 28.24 46.42
CA ILE A 130 16.54 26.87 46.80
C ILE A 130 15.16 26.54 46.22
N LEU A 131 14.17 27.40 46.47
CA LEU A 131 12.80 27.22 45.96
C LEU A 131 12.76 27.29 44.43
N GLY A 132 13.53 28.19 43.82
CA GLY A 132 13.67 28.30 42.37
C GLY A 132 14.25 27.02 41.74
N GLY A 133 15.27 26.41 42.34
CA GLY A 133 15.82 25.13 41.89
C GLY A 133 14.80 23.97 41.98
N ILE A 134 14.08 23.87 43.09
CA ILE A 134 13.00 22.89 43.27
C ILE A 134 11.90 23.13 42.21
N PHE A 135 11.48 24.37 42.03
CA PHE A 135 10.45 24.75 41.07
C PHE A 135 10.84 24.42 39.62
N ILE A 136 12.09 24.70 39.23
CA ILE A 136 12.64 24.31 37.92
C ILE A 136 12.59 22.78 37.75
N GLY A 137 13.05 22.02 38.75
CA GLY A 137 13.02 20.56 38.72
C GLY A 137 11.61 19.97 38.59
N THR A 138 10.66 20.47 39.39
CA THR A 138 9.24 20.08 39.31
C THR A 138 8.63 20.44 37.97
N SER A 139 8.95 21.62 37.41
CA SER A 139 8.46 22.06 36.11
C SER A 139 8.98 21.17 34.97
N VAL A 140 10.27 20.83 35.00
CA VAL A 140 10.89 19.89 34.05
C VAL A 140 10.21 18.52 34.11
N PHE A 141 10.00 17.98 35.31
CA PHE A 141 9.34 16.69 35.50
C PHE A 141 7.87 16.70 35.02
N THR A 142 7.09 17.70 35.42
CA THR A 142 5.66 17.78 35.10
C THR A 142 5.41 18.02 33.61
N ILE A 143 6.10 18.99 33.01
CA ILE A 143 5.98 19.31 31.58
C ILE A 143 6.54 18.17 30.74
N GLY A 144 7.69 17.60 31.11
CA GLY A 144 8.27 16.44 30.43
C GLY A 144 7.31 15.25 30.41
N SER A 145 6.73 14.92 31.56
CA SER A 145 5.73 13.85 31.70
C SER A 145 4.46 14.13 30.88
N MET A 146 3.92 15.35 30.96
CA MET A 146 2.69 15.77 30.27
C MET A 146 2.84 15.73 28.75
N ILE A 147 3.92 16.33 28.22
CA ILE A 147 4.18 16.37 26.77
C ILE A 147 4.45 14.95 26.24
N THR A 148 5.20 14.13 26.98
CA THR A 148 5.45 12.74 26.61
C THR A 148 4.16 11.93 26.60
N TYR A 149 3.27 12.12 27.57
CA TYR A 149 1.95 11.49 27.60
C TYR A 149 1.08 11.93 26.41
N MET A 150 1.04 13.24 26.10
CA MET A 150 0.29 13.78 24.96
C MET A 150 0.71 13.18 23.61
N ARG A 151 1.99 12.81 23.45
CA ARG A 151 2.49 12.17 22.22
C ARG A 151 1.91 10.78 21.95
N PHE A 152 1.31 10.12 22.95
CA PHE A 152 0.60 8.86 22.75
C PHE A 152 -0.82 9.04 22.20
N ILE A 153 -1.37 10.26 22.22
CA ILE A 153 -2.69 10.56 21.65
C ILE A 153 -2.58 10.50 20.12
N PRO A 154 -3.31 9.60 19.41
CA PRO A 154 -3.11 9.36 17.97
C PRO A 154 -3.23 10.61 17.09
N TYR A 155 -4.16 11.52 17.43
CA TYR A 155 -4.35 12.78 16.71
C TYR A 155 -3.14 13.71 16.85
N ILE A 156 -2.58 13.81 18.06
CA ILE A 156 -1.39 14.63 18.33
C ILE A 156 -0.17 13.97 17.68
N LYS A 157 -0.01 12.65 17.82
CA LYS A 157 1.08 11.88 17.22
C LYS A 157 1.15 12.09 15.70
N LYS A 158 0.02 12.03 15.01
CA LYS A 158 -0.04 12.15 13.55
C LYS A 158 0.33 13.55 13.05
N ASN A 159 -0.14 14.61 13.71
CA ASN A 159 -0.03 15.97 13.20
C ASN A 159 1.13 16.79 13.82
N TYR A 160 1.46 16.53 15.09
CA TYR A 160 2.29 17.42 15.92
C TYR A 160 3.45 16.72 16.64
N ASP A 161 3.67 15.41 16.49
CA ASP A 161 4.73 14.69 17.23
C ASP A 161 6.12 15.35 17.09
N TYR A 162 6.48 15.75 15.87
CA TYR A 162 7.72 16.48 15.62
C TYR A 162 7.78 17.81 16.40
N GLY A 163 6.69 18.60 16.40
CA GLY A 163 6.63 19.85 17.15
C GLY A 163 6.72 19.64 18.65
N MET A 164 6.10 18.58 19.17
CA MET A 164 6.16 18.20 20.59
C MET A 164 7.58 17.78 21.01
N LEU A 165 8.30 17.04 20.16
CA LEU A 165 9.71 16.70 20.37
C LEU A 165 10.60 17.95 20.39
N VAL A 166 10.39 18.86 19.44
CA VAL A 166 11.12 20.13 19.39
C VAL A 166 10.84 20.98 20.62
N PHE A 167 9.58 21.07 21.03
CA PHE A 167 9.17 21.75 22.25
C PHE A 167 9.89 21.15 23.46
N LEU A 168 9.80 19.83 23.66
CA LEU A 168 10.39 19.14 24.81
C LEU A 168 11.90 19.36 24.86
N LEU A 169 12.59 19.20 23.72
CA LEU A 169 14.03 19.43 23.63
C LEU A 169 14.40 20.88 23.95
N THR A 170 13.69 21.83 23.36
CA THR A 170 13.97 23.27 23.51
C THR A 170 13.70 23.72 24.94
N PHE A 171 12.55 23.33 25.50
CA PHE A 171 12.13 23.69 26.85
C PHE A 171 13.14 23.17 27.87
N ASN A 172 13.45 21.86 27.84
CA ASN A 172 14.42 21.28 28.78
C ASN A 172 15.79 21.95 28.66
N LEU A 173 16.22 22.23 27.43
CA LEU A 173 17.54 22.81 27.22
C LEU A 173 17.62 24.26 27.69
N ILE A 174 16.60 25.09 27.46
CA ILE A 174 16.59 26.49 27.91
C ILE A 174 16.40 26.54 29.44
N THR A 175 15.42 25.81 29.99
CA THR A 175 15.10 25.80 31.41
C THR A 175 16.23 25.23 32.28
N VAL A 176 17.01 24.25 31.81
CA VAL A 176 18.18 23.75 32.56
C VAL A 176 19.38 24.70 32.39
N SER A 177 19.55 25.30 31.22
CA SER A 177 20.65 26.26 30.98
C SER A 177 20.46 27.56 31.76
N SER A 178 19.22 28.00 31.98
CA SER A 178 18.89 29.22 32.72
C SER A 178 19.41 29.20 34.15
N TYR A 179 19.48 28.03 34.78
CA TYR A 179 20.01 27.89 36.14
C TYR A 179 21.50 28.28 36.25
N ARG A 180 22.26 28.20 35.15
CA ARG A 180 23.70 28.53 35.12
C ARG A 180 24.02 29.85 34.44
N VAL A 181 23.10 30.39 33.64
CA VAL A 181 23.34 31.57 32.80
C VAL A 181 22.16 32.51 32.93
N ASP A 182 22.39 33.68 33.54
CA ASP A 182 21.37 34.68 33.92
C ASP A 182 20.72 35.41 32.72
N THR A 183 20.83 34.89 31.49
CA THR A 183 20.37 35.61 30.28
C THR A 183 19.62 34.71 29.31
N VAL A 184 18.54 34.08 29.78
CA VAL A 184 17.67 33.24 28.93
C VAL A 184 17.14 33.98 27.72
N ILE A 185 16.77 35.26 27.84
CA ILE A 185 16.25 36.04 26.71
C ILE A 185 17.27 36.07 25.57
N LYS A 186 18.55 36.32 25.88
CA LYS A 186 19.61 36.35 24.88
C LYS A 186 19.80 34.98 24.23
N ILE A 187 19.86 33.92 25.04
CA ILE A 187 19.99 32.53 24.55
C ILE A 187 18.79 32.14 23.67
N ALA A 188 17.58 32.49 24.07
CA ALA A 188 16.34 32.19 23.35
C ALA A 188 16.26 32.94 22.03
N HIS A 189 16.60 34.24 22.02
CA HIS A 189 16.59 35.06 20.82
C HIS A 189 17.61 34.56 19.78
N GLU A 190 18.84 34.29 20.19
CA GLU A 190 19.88 33.77 19.29
C GLU A 190 19.49 32.39 18.71
N ARG A 191 18.82 31.54 19.49
CA ARG A 191 18.25 30.28 18.99
C ARG A 191 17.12 30.47 18.00
N LEU A 192 16.21 31.39 18.29
CA LEU A 192 15.08 31.67 17.41
C LEU A 192 15.57 32.22 16.06
N TYR A 193 16.55 33.13 16.08
CA TYR A 193 17.17 33.67 14.87
C TYR A 193 17.89 32.59 14.06
N THR A 194 18.73 31.75 14.69
CA THR A 194 19.46 30.67 13.99
C THR A 194 18.54 29.59 13.43
N ILE A 195 17.48 29.22 14.15
CA ILE A 195 16.45 28.31 13.65
C ILE A 195 15.68 28.95 12.50
N GLY A 196 15.33 30.24 12.60
CA GLY A 196 14.69 31.00 11.54
C GLY A 196 15.50 31.02 10.25
N MET A 197 16.81 31.27 10.35
CA MET A 197 17.74 31.20 9.22
C MET A 197 17.77 29.79 8.60
N GLY A 198 17.87 28.75 9.44
CA GLY A 198 17.84 27.35 8.97
C GLY A 198 16.55 27.01 8.22
N ILE A 199 15.38 27.36 8.78
CA ILE A 199 14.07 27.17 8.12
C ILE A 199 14.03 27.95 6.80
N GLY A 200 14.49 29.20 6.77
CA GLY A 200 14.52 30.04 5.57
C GLY A 200 15.29 29.38 4.43
N ILE A 201 16.47 28.85 4.72
CA ILE A 201 17.30 28.12 3.75
C ILE A 201 16.59 26.84 3.27
N CYS A 202 15.98 26.07 4.18
CA CYS A 202 15.21 24.87 3.80
C CYS A 202 14.07 25.22 2.85
N LEU A 203 13.29 26.25 3.16
CA LEU A 203 12.15 26.67 2.34
C LEU A 203 12.60 27.19 0.98
N PHE A 204 13.67 27.98 0.94
CA PHE A 204 14.27 28.47 -0.29
C PHE A 204 14.68 27.31 -1.21
N MET A 205 15.39 26.32 -0.68
CA MET A 205 15.83 25.14 -1.45
C MET A 205 14.66 24.23 -1.86
N SER A 206 13.67 24.01 -0.99
CA SER A 206 12.52 23.15 -1.28
C SER A 206 11.53 23.75 -2.27
N LEU A 207 11.34 25.08 -2.27
CA LEU A 207 10.30 25.75 -3.07
C LEU A 207 10.80 26.28 -4.42
N LEU A 208 12.05 26.76 -4.51
CA LEU A 208 12.55 27.40 -5.73
C LEU A 208 13.32 26.45 -6.65
N PHE A 209 14.17 25.59 -6.09
CA PHE A 209 14.97 24.66 -6.88
C PHE A 209 14.19 23.36 -7.06
N PHE A 210 13.68 23.07 -8.26
CA PHE A 210 12.98 21.82 -8.63
C PHE A 210 12.00 21.30 -7.56
N PRO A 211 10.94 22.05 -7.22
CA PRO A 211 10.04 21.66 -6.13
C PRO A 211 9.38 20.30 -6.38
N ILE A 212 9.37 19.45 -5.35
CA ILE A 212 8.76 18.13 -5.37
C ILE A 212 7.44 18.20 -4.60
N TRP A 213 6.34 17.83 -5.26
CA TRP A 213 4.98 17.92 -4.75
C TRP A 213 4.43 16.52 -4.44
N SER A 214 4.16 16.25 -3.17
CA SER A 214 3.50 15.05 -2.68
C SER A 214 2.07 14.88 -3.21
N GLY A 215 1.39 15.96 -3.58
CA GLY A 215 0.08 15.88 -4.25
C GLY A 215 0.17 15.16 -5.60
N ASP A 216 1.21 15.43 -6.39
CA ASP A 216 1.45 14.77 -7.68
C ASP A 216 1.88 13.31 -7.50
N ASP A 217 2.67 13.02 -6.47
CA ASP A 217 3.03 11.63 -6.11
C ASP A 217 1.80 10.81 -5.69
N LEU A 218 0.89 11.39 -4.91
CA LEU A 218 -0.36 10.73 -4.51
C LEU A 218 -1.27 10.46 -5.72
N HIS A 219 -1.34 11.43 -6.63
CA HIS A 219 -2.07 11.30 -7.88
C HIS A 219 -1.52 10.16 -8.74
N LYS A 220 -0.20 10.15 -8.98
CA LYS A 220 0.48 9.09 -9.74
C LYS A 220 0.33 7.72 -9.07
N SER A 221 0.48 7.65 -7.74
CA SER A 221 0.29 6.43 -6.94
C SER A 221 -1.11 5.84 -7.13
N THR A 222 -2.14 6.69 -7.19
CA THR A 222 -3.53 6.25 -7.38
C THR A 222 -3.74 5.63 -8.76
N ILE A 223 -3.19 6.24 -9.81
CA ILE A 223 -3.21 5.74 -11.19
C ILE A 223 -2.52 4.37 -11.27
N THR A 224 -1.29 4.27 -10.74
CA THR A 224 -0.53 3.01 -10.77
C THR A 224 -1.20 1.89 -10.02
N LYS A 225 -1.93 2.19 -8.94
CA LYS A 225 -2.69 1.19 -8.17
C LYS A 225 -3.88 0.64 -8.96
N LEU A 226 -4.63 1.49 -9.66
CA LEU A 226 -5.73 1.05 -10.52
C LEU A 226 -5.22 0.15 -11.65
N GLN A 227 -4.15 0.58 -12.34
CA GLN A 227 -3.51 -0.22 -13.39
C GLN A 227 -2.91 -1.52 -12.86
N GLY A 228 -2.28 -1.48 -11.69
CA GLY A 228 -1.74 -2.67 -11.02
C GLY A 228 -2.83 -3.70 -10.75
N LEU A 229 -3.98 -3.28 -10.18
CA LEU A 229 -5.12 -4.17 -9.95
C LEU A 229 -5.68 -4.75 -11.25
N SER A 230 -5.78 -3.95 -12.32
CA SER A 230 -6.24 -4.43 -13.62
C SER A 230 -5.34 -5.55 -14.14
N ARG A 231 -4.01 -5.35 -14.13
CA ARG A 231 -3.05 -6.36 -14.60
C ARG A 231 -3.06 -7.61 -13.74
N CYS A 232 -3.18 -7.48 -12.42
CA CYS A 232 -3.31 -8.63 -11.52
C CYS A 232 -4.56 -9.45 -11.82
N ILE A 233 -5.71 -8.83 -12.05
CA ILE A 233 -6.96 -9.55 -12.34
C ILE A 233 -6.83 -10.31 -13.65
N GLU A 234 -6.29 -9.67 -14.68
CA GLU A 234 -6.06 -10.28 -15.98
C GLU A 234 -5.13 -11.50 -15.87
N ALA A 235 -3.99 -11.35 -15.19
CA ALA A 235 -3.05 -12.44 -14.93
C ALA A 235 -3.69 -13.57 -14.10
N CYS A 236 -4.41 -13.25 -13.01
CA CYS A 236 -5.08 -14.25 -12.19
C CYS A 236 -6.11 -15.08 -12.98
N VAL A 237 -6.87 -14.43 -13.85
CA VAL A 237 -7.91 -15.09 -14.64
C VAL A 237 -7.29 -15.91 -15.76
N SER A 238 -6.23 -15.39 -16.42
CA SER A 238 -5.47 -16.13 -17.42
C SER A 238 -4.90 -17.42 -16.83
N GLU A 239 -4.17 -17.32 -15.72
CA GLU A 239 -3.54 -18.47 -15.05
C GLU A 239 -4.58 -19.50 -14.57
N TYR A 240 -5.75 -19.04 -14.10
CA TYR A 240 -6.81 -19.94 -13.64
C TYR A 240 -7.32 -20.87 -14.75
N PHE A 241 -7.43 -20.33 -15.97
CA PHE A 241 -7.94 -21.03 -17.15
C PHE A 241 -6.83 -21.55 -18.08
N GLU A 242 -5.56 -21.37 -17.71
CA GLU A 242 -4.43 -21.93 -18.43
C GLU A 242 -4.35 -23.43 -18.21
N GLU A 243 -4.22 -24.17 -19.31
CA GLU A 243 -3.96 -25.60 -19.24
C GLU A 243 -2.50 -25.78 -18.82
N LYS A 244 -2.25 -26.13 -17.56
CA LYS A 244 -0.94 -26.66 -17.14
C LYS A 244 -0.62 -27.90 -17.97
N LEU A 245 -0.02 -27.71 -19.14
CA LEU A 245 0.72 -28.72 -19.86
C LEU A 245 1.92 -29.05 -18.98
N LYS A 246 1.74 -30.06 -18.13
CA LYS A 246 2.84 -30.69 -17.41
C LYS A 246 3.69 -31.44 -18.42
N ASP A 247 4.48 -30.73 -19.22
CA ASP A 247 5.54 -31.28 -20.04
C ASP A 247 6.63 -30.21 -20.22
N ASN A 248 7.77 -30.45 -19.59
CA ASN A 248 9.07 -29.77 -19.69
C ASN A 248 9.39 -28.59 -18.75
N GLU A 249 10.40 -28.86 -17.93
CA GLU A 249 11.27 -27.94 -17.22
C GLU A 249 11.69 -26.74 -18.09
N THR A 250 11.03 -25.58 -17.93
CA THR A 250 11.59 -24.27 -18.34
C THR A 250 10.96 -23.15 -17.50
N SER A 251 11.21 -23.18 -16.20
CA SER A 251 10.57 -22.36 -15.16
C SER A 251 11.20 -20.95 -15.00
N ASP A 252 11.31 -20.18 -16.07
CA ASP A 252 11.70 -18.77 -15.98
C ASP A 252 10.50 -17.81 -16.14
N SER A 253 9.36 -18.27 -16.66
CA SER A 253 8.14 -17.45 -16.87
C SER A 253 7.15 -17.52 -15.71
N GLU A 254 7.00 -18.68 -15.07
CA GLU A 254 6.10 -18.83 -13.91
C GLU A 254 6.47 -17.89 -12.75
N SER A 255 7.77 -17.62 -12.56
CA SER A 255 8.21 -16.68 -11.52
C SER A 255 7.82 -15.23 -11.80
N ASP A 256 7.81 -14.82 -13.07
CA ASP A 256 7.55 -13.43 -13.44
C ASP A 256 6.07 -13.07 -13.26
N ASP A 257 5.15 -13.99 -13.57
CA ASP A 257 3.70 -13.78 -13.44
C ASP A 257 3.22 -13.88 -11.99
N GLU A 258 3.72 -14.85 -11.20
CA GLU A 258 3.45 -14.90 -9.76
C GLU A 258 3.94 -13.62 -9.05
N ASP A 259 5.14 -13.14 -9.42
CA ASP A 259 5.68 -11.88 -8.93
C ASP A 259 4.81 -10.69 -9.38
N LEU A 260 4.30 -10.68 -10.62
CA LEU A 260 3.43 -9.63 -11.12
C LEU A 260 2.09 -9.58 -10.36
N ILE A 261 1.45 -10.74 -10.20
CA ILE A 261 0.18 -10.88 -9.48
C ILE A 261 0.37 -10.40 -8.04
N TYR A 262 1.37 -10.94 -7.32
CA TYR A 262 1.67 -10.56 -5.94
C TYR A 262 1.96 -9.07 -5.81
N ASN A 263 2.88 -8.53 -6.63
CA ASN A 263 3.33 -7.15 -6.51
C ASN A 263 2.21 -6.14 -6.79
N GLY A 264 1.32 -6.41 -7.75
CA GLY A 264 0.32 -5.43 -8.13
C GLY A 264 -0.78 -5.23 -7.07
N TYR A 265 -1.31 -6.29 -6.45
CA TYR A 265 -2.23 -6.09 -5.31
C TYR A 265 -1.47 -5.70 -4.03
N ASN A 266 -0.25 -6.21 -3.80
CA ASN A 266 0.48 -5.91 -2.56
C ASN A 266 0.82 -4.42 -2.47
N THR A 267 1.19 -3.80 -3.60
CA THR A 267 1.38 -2.35 -3.72
C THR A 267 0.15 -1.55 -3.24
N VAL A 268 -1.06 -2.06 -3.49
CA VAL A 268 -2.31 -1.43 -3.05
C VAL A 268 -2.52 -1.63 -1.55
N LEU A 269 -2.29 -2.84 -1.04
CA LEU A 269 -2.51 -3.19 0.36
C LEU A 269 -1.56 -2.41 1.31
N ASP A 270 -0.29 -2.30 0.93
CA ASP A 270 0.75 -1.60 1.70
C ASP A 270 0.68 -0.06 1.56
N SER A 271 -0.15 0.45 0.65
CA SER A 271 -0.19 1.89 0.33
C SER A 271 -0.71 2.79 1.45
N LYS A 272 -1.38 2.27 2.49
CA LYS A 272 -2.13 3.09 3.46
C LYS A 272 -1.28 4.16 4.15
N SER A 273 -0.15 3.78 4.72
CA SER A 273 0.73 4.72 5.45
C SER A 273 1.37 5.74 4.52
N ALA A 274 1.79 5.31 3.33
CA ALA A 274 2.37 6.17 2.31
C ALA A 274 1.34 7.18 1.76
N ASP A 275 0.14 6.73 1.40
CA ASP A 275 -0.95 7.58 0.93
C ASP A 275 -1.35 8.62 1.98
N GLU A 276 -1.50 8.21 3.25
CA GLU A 276 -1.84 9.12 4.34
C GLU A 276 -0.74 10.17 4.57
N ALA A 277 0.54 9.78 4.47
CA ALA A 277 1.67 10.70 4.58
C ALA A 277 1.69 11.69 3.42
N LEU A 278 1.59 11.23 2.16
CA LEU A 278 1.54 12.06 0.97
C LEU A 278 0.36 13.04 1.01
N ALA A 279 -0.83 12.57 1.38
CA ALA A 279 -2.01 13.40 1.53
C ALA A 279 -1.84 14.44 2.65
N MET A 280 -1.17 14.08 3.75
CA MET A 280 -0.83 15.04 4.81
C MET A 280 0.15 16.09 4.30
N TYR A 281 1.20 15.71 3.57
CA TYR A 281 2.17 16.64 2.98
C TYR A 281 1.51 17.57 1.95
N ALA A 282 0.66 17.03 1.08
CA ALA A 282 -0.05 17.78 0.04
C ALA A 282 -0.92 18.91 0.61
N LYS A 283 -1.45 18.77 1.84
CA LYS A 283 -2.22 19.84 2.50
C LYS A 283 -1.38 21.09 2.83
N TRP A 284 -0.07 20.94 2.96
CA TRP A 284 0.87 22.02 3.29
C TRP A 284 1.50 22.66 2.06
N GLU A 285 1.18 22.19 0.86
CA GLU A 285 1.80 22.68 -0.37
C GLU A 285 1.22 24.03 -0.78
N PRO A 286 2.06 25.05 -1.06
CA PRO A 286 1.59 26.35 -1.51
C PRO A 286 0.96 26.31 -2.91
N ARG A 287 1.21 25.25 -3.69
CA ARG A 287 0.71 25.12 -5.06
C ARG A 287 -0.80 24.82 -5.07
N HIS A 288 -1.56 25.89 -4.95
CA HIS A 288 -2.89 26.02 -5.52
C HIS A 288 -2.76 26.30 -7.01
N THR A 289 -3.56 25.61 -7.83
CA THR A 289 -3.77 26.03 -9.22
C THR A 289 -4.33 27.46 -9.22
N ARG A 290 -4.19 28.19 -10.34
CA ARG A 290 -4.74 29.56 -10.53
C ARG A 290 -6.22 29.72 -10.13
N ARG A 291 -6.95 28.63 -9.91
CA ARG A 291 -8.36 28.59 -9.52
C ARG A 291 -8.58 28.33 -8.02
N CYS A 292 -7.54 28.44 -7.18
CA CYS A 292 -7.61 28.34 -5.72
C CYS A 292 -8.32 27.10 -5.13
N ASN A 293 -8.43 26.01 -5.90
CA ASN A 293 -9.03 24.80 -5.37
C ASN A 293 -8.00 24.03 -4.55
N LYS A 294 -8.34 23.79 -3.27
CA LYS A 294 -7.56 22.97 -2.37
C LYS A 294 -7.41 21.57 -2.95
N PHE A 295 -6.17 21.04 -2.97
CA PHE A 295 -5.93 19.68 -3.41
C PHE A 295 -6.81 18.71 -2.59
N PRO A 296 -7.61 17.82 -3.24
CA PRO A 296 -8.61 17.00 -2.58
C PRO A 296 -7.99 15.78 -1.88
N SER A 297 -7.02 16.03 -0.99
CA SER A 297 -6.19 15.00 -0.35
C SER A 297 -7.01 13.93 0.36
N GLN A 298 -8.13 14.32 1.00
CA GLN A 298 -9.01 13.38 1.71
C GLN A 298 -9.71 12.43 0.76
N GLN A 299 -10.11 12.91 -0.41
CA GLN A 299 -10.82 12.10 -1.39
C GLN A 299 -9.89 11.06 -2.01
N TYR A 300 -8.62 11.40 -2.26
CA TYR A 300 -7.60 10.40 -2.63
C TYR A 300 -7.42 9.31 -1.56
N ILE A 301 -7.44 9.65 -0.26
CA ILE A 301 -7.37 8.65 0.82
C ILE A 301 -8.60 7.73 0.78
N LYS A 302 -9.80 8.27 0.54
CA LYS A 302 -11.02 7.45 0.41
C LYS A 302 -10.94 6.51 -0.80
N VAL A 303 -10.51 7.00 -1.96
CA VAL A 303 -10.24 6.18 -3.16
C VAL A 303 -9.25 5.06 -2.80
N GLY A 304 -8.13 5.38 -2.15
CA GLY A 304 -7.18 4.37 -1.66
C GLY A 304 -7.83 3.36 -0.68
N SER A 305 -8.77 3.77 0.15
CA SER A 305 -9.49 2.87 1.06
C SER A 305 -10.41 1.91 0.33
N VAL A 306 -11.13 2.35 -0.70
CA VAL A 306 -12.00 1.47 -1.49
C VAL A 306 -11.19 0.56 -2.41
N LEU A 307 -10.07 1.04 -2.95
CA LEU A 307 -9.12 0.22 -3.70
C LEU A 307 -8.50 -0.88 -2.85
N ARG A 308 -8.17 -0.62 -1.58
CA ARG A 308 -7.71 -1.69 -0.67
C ARG A 308 -8.79 -2.74 -0.43
N LYS A 309 -10.05 -2.34 -0.25
CA LYS A 309 -11.18 -3.28 -0.13
C LYS A 309 -11.36 -4.11 -1.39
N PHE A 310 -11.25 -3.49 -2.55
CA PHE A 310 -11.25 -4.18 -3.84
C PHE A 310 -10.07 -5.14 -3.95
N GLY A 311 -8.87 -4.72 -3.55
CA GLY A 311 -7.64 -5.52 -3.51
C GLY A 311 -7.76 -6.77 -2.63
N TYR A 312 -8.46 -6.75 -1.51
CA TYR A 312 -8.72 -7.97 -0.72
C TYR A 312 -9.50 -9.05 -1.51
N THR A 313 -10.35 -8.64 -2.45
CA THR A 313 -11.01 -9.59 -3.38
C THR A 313 -10.01 -10.19 -4.35
N VAL A 314 -9.06 -9.38 -4.84
CA VAL A 314 -7.99 -9.84 -5.75
C VAL A 314 -7.07 -10.82 -5.03
N VAL A 315 -6.72 -10.56 -3.77
CA VAL A 315 -5.98 -11.53 -2.94
C VAL A 315 -6.72 -12.86 -2.82
N ALA A 316 -8.03 -12.81 -2.56
CA ALA A 316 -8.83 -14.03 -2.50
C ALA A 316 -8.90 -14.75 -3.86
N LEU A 317 -8.95 -14.00 -4.97
CA LEU A 317 -8.94 -14.56 -6.32
C LEU A 317 -7.60 -15.23 -6.64
N HIS A 318 -6.49 -14.59 -6.28
CA HIS A 318 -5.16 -15.20 -6.36
C HIS A 318 -5.06 -16.45 -5.47
N GLY A 319 -5.65 -16.41 -4.27
CA GLY A 319 -5.75 -17.57 -3.39
C GLY A 319 -6.43 -18.78 -4.06
N CYS A 320 -7.40 -18.57 -4.95
CA CYS A 320 -8.04 -19.65 -5.73
C CYS A 320 -7.09 -20.34 -6.74
N LEU A 321 -5.97 -19.71 -7.14
CA LEU A 321 -4.95 -20.34 -7.97
C LEU A 321 -4.07 -21.30 -7.18
N GLN A 322 -3.84 -20.95 -5.92
CA GLN A 322 -2.97 -21.69 -5.00
C GLN A 322 -3.68 -22.81 -4.23
N THR A 323 -5.01 -22.97 -4.41
CA THR A 323 -5.75 -24.03 -3.71
C THR A 323 -5.34 -25.42 -4.19
N GLU A 324 -5.06 -26.32 -3.25
CA GLU A 324 -4.79 -27.74 -3.52
C GLU A 324 -5.95 -28.43 -4.26
N ILE A 325 -7.18 -28.05 -3.92
CA ILE A 325 -8.39 -28.57 -4.57
C ILE A 325 -8.64 -27.77 -5.85
N GLN A 326 -8.15 -28.30 -6.95
CA GLN A 326 -8.32 -27.70 -8.25
C GLN A 326 -9.70 -27.99 -8.85
N THR A 327 -10.27 -26.99 -9.52
CA THR A 327 -11.50 -27.17 -10.30
C THR A 327 -11.24 -28.16 -11.45
N PRO A 328 -12.10 -29.18 -11.65
CA PRO A 328 -12.04 -30.08 -12.79
C PRO A 328 -11.95 -29.34 -14.13
N ARG A 329 -11.12 -29.85 -15.05
CA ARG A 329 -10.90 -29.22 -16.37
C ARG A 329 -12.19 -29.00 -17.16
N SER A 330 -13.12 -29.96 -17.09
CA SER A 330 -14.43 -29.87 -17.74
C SER A 330 -15.22 -28.62 -17.30
N ILE A 331 -15.16 -28.29 -16.01
CA ILE A 331 -15.83 -27.11 -15.46
C ILE A 331 -15.08 -25.84 -15.88
N ARG A 332 -13.74 -25.82 -15.82
CA ARG A 332 -12.96 -24.63 -16.23
C ARG A 332 -13.21 -24.26 -17.69
N VAL A 333 -13.19 -25.24 -18.60
CA VAL A 333 -13.43 -25.00 -20.04
C VAL A 333 -14.84 -24.45 -20.26
N LEU A 334 -15.85 -25.00 -19.58
CA LEU A 334 -17.24 -24.60 -19.74
C LEU A 334 -17.51 -23.14 -19.34
N PHE A 335 -16.77 -22.63 -18.36
CA PHE A 335 -16.96 -21.28 -17.83
C PHE A 335 -15.84 -20.30 -18.18
N LYS A 336 -14.87 -20.71 -19.02
CA LYS A 336 -13.73 -19.88 -19.41
C LYS A 336 -14.18 -18.58 -20.06
N ASP A 337 -14.94 -18.66 -21.15
CA ASP A 337 -15.30 -17.46 -21.93
C ASP A 337 -16.12 -16.44 -21.12
N PRO A 338 -17.17 -16.83 -20.36
CA PRO A 338 -17.90 -15.86 -19.55
C PRO A 338 -17.07 -15.24 -18.43
N CYS A 339 -16.18 -16.00 -17.78
CA CYS A 339 -15.31 -15.47 -16.73
C CYS A 339 -14.22 -14.55 -17.29
N VAL A 340 -13.57 -14.93 -18.38
CA VAL A 340 -12.57 -14.09 -19.08
C VAL A 340 -13.21 -12.81 -19.57
N ARG A 341 -14.40 -12.88 -20.17
CA ARG A 341 -15.15 -11.70 -20.60
C ARG A 341 -15.49 -10.78 -19.44
N LEU A 342 -16.00 -11.32 -18.32
CA LEU A 342 -16.32 -10.54 -17.13
C LEU A 342 -15.09 -9.84 -16.56
N ALA A 343 -13.97 -10.57 -16.45
CA ALA A 343 -12.70 -10.02 -16.01
C ALA A 343 -12.19 -8.91 -16.94
N GLY A 344 -12.28 -9.12 -18.26
CA GLY A 344 -11.92 -8.13 -19.27
C GLY A 344 -12.70 -6.82 -19.12
N GLU A 345 -14.01 -6.91 -18.84
CA GLU A 345 -14.82 -5.71 -18.57
C GLU A 345 -14.42 -5.03 -17.25
N ILE A 346 -14.14 -5.78 -16.17
CA ILE A 346 -13.62 -5.20 -14.91
C ILE A 346 -12.29 -4.46 -15.15
N CYS A 347 -11.36 -5.08 -15.88
CA CYS A 347 -10.06 -4.50 -16.24
C CYS A 347 -10.21 -3.23 -17.08
N LYS A 348 -11.14 -3.24 -18.05
CA LYS A 348 -11.48 -2.08 -18.87
C LYS A 348 -11.97 -0.90 -18.02
N VAL A 349 -12.86 -1.16 -17.06
CA VAL A 349 -13.33 -0.12 -16.13
C VAL A 349 -12.20 0.41 -15.24
N LEU A 350 -11.35 -0.45 -14.67
CA LEU A 350 -10.21 0.01 -13.86
C LEU A 350 -9.22 0.86 -14.68
N SER A 351 -8.99 0.48 -15.93
CA SER A 351 -8.13 1.21 -16.87
C SER A 351 -8.71 2.57 -17.23
N GLU A 352 -10.00 2.65 -17.55
CA GLU A 352 -10.70 3.90 -17.84
C GLU A 352 -10.75 4.82 -16.61
N LEU A 353 -10.97 4.29 -15.41
CA LEU A 353 -10.87 5.05 -14.16
C LEU A 353 -9.46 5.61 -13.97
N SER A 354 -8.41 4.82 -14.26
CA SER A 354 -7.03 5.26 -14.19
C SER A 354 -6.74 6.39 -15.18
N GLU A 355 -7.16 6.24 -16.43
CA GLU A 355 -6.99 7.23 -17.49
C GLU A 355 -7.77 8.52 -17.20
N SER A 356 -8.97 8.40 -16.63
CA SER A 356 -9.77 9.56 -16.23
C SER A 356 -9.05 10.41 -15.18
N ILE A 357 -8.44 9.76 -14.18
CA ILE A 357 -7.65 10.43 -13.15
C ILE A 357 -6.41 11.04 -13.81
N GLN A 358 -5.68 10.28 -14.61
CA GLN A 358 -4.47 10.73 -15.30
C GLN A 358 -4.70 11.98 -16.15
N ASN A 359 -5.79 11.99 -16.93
CA ASN A 359 -6.17 13.08 -17.82
C ASN A 359 -7.01 14.16 -17.13
N ARG A 360 -7.34 13.97 -15.84
CA ARG A 360 -8.18 14.86 -15.02
C ARG A 360 -9.52 15.16 -15.72
N ARG A 361 -10.15 14.10 -16.23
CA ARG A 361 -11.47 14.12 -16.89
C ARG A 361 -12.47 13.26 -16.11
N HIS A 362 -13.75 13.59 -16.20
CA HIS A 362 -14.80 12.69 -15.72
C HIS A 362 -14.84 11.40 -16.57
N CYS A 363 -15.27 10.29 -15.96
CA CYS A 363 -15.60 9.05 -16.67
C CYS A 363 -17.03 9.13 -17.22
N SER A 364 -17.28 8.57 -18.40
CA SER A 364 -18.64 8.25 -18.81
C SER A 364 -19.08 6.93 -18.16
N SER A 365 -19.58 7.01 -16.93
CA SER A 365 -20.06 5.87 -16.14
C SER A 365 -21.02 4.95 -16.93
N GLU A 366 -21.91 5.56 -17.72
CA GLU A 366 -22.97 4.89 -18.47
C GLU A 366 -22.44 3.87 -19.50
N ILE A 367 -21.34 4.20 -20.19
CA ILE A 367 -20.79 3.31 -21.24
C ILE A 367 -20.12 2.08 -20.61
N LEU A 368 -19.51 2.27 -19.43
CA LEU A 368 -18.76 1.24 -18.72
C LEU A 368 -19.71 0.29 -17.98
N SER A 369 -20.81 0.80 -17.44
CA SER A 369 -21.78 -0.02 -16.74
C SER A 369 -22.50 -0.99 -17.68
N ASP A 370 -22.84 -0.58 -18.89
CA ASP A 370 -23.63 -1.39 -19.82
C ASP A 370 -22.88 -2.65 -20.28
N SER A 371 -21.59 -2.51 -20.62
CA SER A 371 -20.77 -3.65 -21.04
C SER A 371 -20.49 -4.61 -19.88
N LEU A 372 -20.25 -4.07 -18.69
CA LEU A 372 -20.05 -4.84 -17.46
C LEU A 372 -21.32 -5.60 -17.04
N GLU A 373 -22.49 -4.96 -17.09
CA GLU A 373 -23.78 -5.60 -16.81
C GLU A 373 -24.07 -6.74 -17.81
N ALA A 374 -23.74 -6.54 -19.09
CA ALA A 374 -23.89 -7.55 -20.13
C ALA A 374 -23.01 -8.78 -19.85
N ALA A 375 -21.74 -8.58 -19.51
CA ALA A 375 -20.82 -9.67 -19.17
C ALA A 375 -21.23 -10.41 -17.88
N LEU A 376 -21.71 -9.68 -16.86
CA LEU A 376 -22.22 -10.29 -15.63
C LEU A 376 -23.47 -11.14 -15.89
N LYS A 377 -24.37 -10.66 -16.76
CA LYS A 377 -25.57 -11.39 -17.17
C LYS A 377 -25.22 -12.64 -17.97
N ASP A 378 -24.20 -12.56 -18.82
CA ASP A 378 -23.66 -13.67 -19.59
C ASP A 378 -23.20 -14.80 -18.67
N LEU A 379 -22.30 -14.51 -17.71
CA LEU A 379 -21.85 -15.46 -16.69
C LEU A 379 -23.01 -16.07 -15.90
N ASN A 380 -23.96 -15.25 -15.43
CA ASN A 380 -25.14 -15.73 -14.71
C ASN A 380 -26.01 -16.66 -15.56
N SER A 381 -26.16 -16.36 -16.85
CA SER A 381 -26.93 -17.19 -17.78
C SER A 381 -26.24 -18.54 -18.03
N THR A 382 -24.91 -18.57 -18.16
CA THR A 382 -24.13 -19.80 -18.29
C THR A 382 -24.25 -20.66 -17.04
N ILE A 383 -24.11 -20.06 -15.85
CA ILE A 383 -24.29 -20.77 -14.56
C ILE A 383 -25.71 -21.38 -14.47
N LYS A 384 -26.74 -20.62 -14.85
CA LYS A 384 -28.13 -21.09 -14.85
C LYS A 384 -28.44 -22.13 -15.91
N SER A 385 -27.73 -22.13 -17.03
CA SER A 385 -27.92 -23.10 -18.12
C SER A 385 -27.41 -24.50 -17.77
N GLN A 386 -26.54 -24.60 -16.78
CA GLN A 386 -25.89 -25.84 -16.36
C GLN A 386 -26.26 -26.23 -14.91
N PRO A 387 -27.56 -26.26 -14.54
CA PRO A 387 -27.95 -26.63 -13.18
C PRO A 387 -27.57 -28.09 -12.90
N LYS A 388 -27.38 -28.92 -13.93
CA LYS A 388 -26.98 -30.34 -13.82
C LYS A 388 -25.53 -30.53 -13.37
N LEU A 389 -24.67 -29.51 -13.49
CA LEU A 389 -23.36 -29.52 -12.82
C LEU A 389 -23.46 -29.15 -11.33
N PHE A 390 -24.63 -28.66 -10.91
CA PHE A 390 -24.99 -28.28 -9.55
C PHE A 390 -26.12 -29.14 -8.95
N LEU A 391 -26.61 -30.16 -9.67
CA LEU A 391 -27.57 -31.16 -9.22
C LEU A 391 -27.04 -32.53 -9.65
N GLY A 392 -26.58 -33.32 -8.67
CA GLY A 392 -25.96 -34.63 -8.86
C GLY A 392 -26.63 -35.51 -9.92
N SER A 393 -25.86 -35.96 -10.91
CA SER A 393 -26.35 -36.90 -11.91
C SER A 393 -26.22 -38.33 -11.39
N ASN A 394 -27.24 -38.79 -10.64
CA ASN A 394 -27.55 -40.22 -10.54
C ASN A 394 -28.24 -40.71 -11.82
N LEU A 395 -27.54 -40.61 -12.97
CA LEU A 395 -27.93 -41.34 -14.18
C LEU A 395 -26.74 -42.14 -14.72
N HIS A 396 -26.37 -43.14 -13.92
CA HIS A 396 -25.66 -44.33 -14.36
C HIS A 396 -26.54 -45.04 -15.42
N SER A 397 -25.92 -45.52 -16.49
CA SER A 397 -26.50 -46.24 -17.66
C SER A 397 -27.19 -45.37 -18.73
N ASN A 398 -26.57 -45.30 -19.92
CA ASN A 398 -27.18 -45.31 -21.27
C ASN A 398 -26.42 -44.55 -22.37
N ILE A 399 -25.18 -44.08 -22.17
CA ILE A 399 -24.37 -43.45 -23.24
C ILE A 399 -22.96 -44.08 -23.36
N THR A 400 -22.85 -45.37 -23.06
CA THR A 400 -21.69 -46.19 -23.42
C THR A 400 -22.19 -47.41 -24.19
N ASN A 401 -21.64 -47.61 -25.39
CA ASN A 401 -21.93 -48.68 -26.37
C ASN A 401 -23.07 -48.42 -27.37
N LYS A 402 -22.87 -47.49 -28.31
CA LYS A 402 -23.52 -47.56 -29.64
C LYS A 402 -22.67 -46.86 -30.72
N HIS A 403 -21.44 -47.35 -30.89
CA HIS A 403 -20.64 -47.07 -32.08
C HIS A 403 -19.63 -48.19 -32.34
N LEU A 404 -20.12 -49.41 -32.60
CA LEU A 404 -19.36 -50.45 -33.30
C LEU A 404 -20.30 -51.62 -33.67
N ASN A 405 -20.20 -52.08 -34.91
CA ASN A 405 -20.68 -53.36 -35.44
C ASN A 405 -22.17 -53.53 -35.78
N GLY A 406 -22.47 -53.43 -37.09
CA GLY A 406 -22.72 -54.62 -37.91
C GLY A 406 -24.04 -55.40 -37.70
N HIS A 407 -24.98 -55.14 -38.61
CA HIS A 407 -25.75 -56.14 -39.38
C HIS A 407 -26.63 -57.19 -38.62
N VAL A 408 -27.94 -57.11 -38.95
CA VAL A 408 -28.94 -58.22 -39.10
C VAL A 408 -29.87 -58.59 -37.94
N SER A 409 -31.16 -58.34 -38.24
CA SER A 409 -32.41 -59.10 -37.97
C SER A 409 -33.24 -58.96 -36.70
N TYR A 410 -34.52 -58.78 -37.01
CA TYR A 410 -35.76 -58.79 -36.22
C TYR A 410 -35.99 -60.08 -35.41
N TYR A 411 -36.61 -60.00 -34.23
CA TYR A 411 -38.03 -60.31 -33.95
C TYR A 411 -38.33 -60.17 -32.44
N ASN A 412 -39.53 -59.67 -32.13
CA ASN A 412 -40.09 -59.43 -30.80
C ASN A 412 -40.51 -60.71 -30.07
N GLU A 413 -40.44 -60.76 -28.74
CA GLU A 413 -41.61 -61.07 -27.90
C GLU A 413 -41.41 -60.76 -26.40
N THR A 414 -42.56 -60.51 -25.78
CA THR A 414 -42.89 -59.97 -24.45
C THR A 414 -42.75 -60.95 -23.28
N ASN A 415 -42.49 -60.39 -22.08
CA ASN A 415 -43.37 -60.36 -20.88
C ASN A 415 -42.76 -60.71 -19.49
N SER A 416 -43.21 -59.91 -18.52
CA SER A 416 -43.53 -60.18 -17.10
C SER A 416 -42.45 -60.42 -16.02
N ASN A 417 -42.33 -59.40 -15.15
CA ASN A 417 -42.49 -59.36 -13.68
C ASN A 417 -41.72 -60.32 -12.74
N GLY A 418 -41.01 -59.71 -11.77
CA GLY A 418 -40.57 -60.36 -10.52
C GLY A 418 -39.86 -59.39 -9.55
N THR A 419 -40.53 -59.05 -8.46
CA THR A 419 -40.12 -58.16 -7.33
C THR A 419 -39.55 -58.97 -6.17
N VAL A 420 -38.41 -58.60 -5.55
CA VAL A 420 -37.99 -58.87 -4.13
C VAL A 420 -36.79 -57.94 -3.80
N SER A 421 -36.91 -56.84 -3.01
CA SER A 421 -36.67 -56.67 -1.56
C SER A 421 -35.29 -57.13 -1.02
N TYR A 422 -34.55 -56.28 -0.27
CA TYR A 422 -34.09 -56.51 1.12
C TYR A 422 -33.15 -55.39 1.64
N HIS A 423 -33.64 -54.71 2.68
CA HIS A 423 -33.04 -54.35 3.97
C HIS A 423 -31.77 -53.48 4.17
N ASN A 424 -31.95 -52.64 5.19
CA ASN A 424 -31.20 -51.58 5.84
C ASN A 424 -30.13 -52.10 6.83
N ASP A 425 -29.09 -51.31 7.16
CA ASP A 425 -28.77 -50.90 8.55
C ASP A 425 -27.51 -50.02 8.71
N ASN A 426 -27.65 -49.09 9.66
CA ASN A 426 -26.72 -48.04 10.10
C ASN A 426 -25.60 -48.58 11.02
N ASN A 427 -24.50 -47.83 11.19
CA ASN A 427 -24.17 -47.08 12.43
C ASN A 427 -22.64 -46.91 12.72
N THR A 428 -22.27 -45.67 13.07
CA THR A 428 -21.29 -45.21 14.10
C THR A 428 -19.76 -45.42 14.03
N ASN A 429 -19.09 -44.25 14.09
CA ASN A 429 -18.01 -43.81 15.00
C ASN A 429 -16.56 -44.28 14.83
N GLY A 430 -15.63 -43.30 14.77
CA GLY A 430 -14.20 -43.49 15.05
C GLY A 430 -13.40 -42.18 14.90
N CYS A 431 -12.77 -41.74 16.00
CA CYS A 431 -12.03 -40.48 16.21
C CYS A 431 -10.50 -40.74 16.20
N VAL A 432 -9.68 -39.67 16.25
CA VAL A 432 -8.43 -39.50 17.05
C VAL A 432 -7.07 -39.23 16.33
N LEU A 433 -6.45 -38.09 16.73
CA LEU A 433 -5.02 -37.65 16.87
C LEU A 433 -4.01 -37.87 15.71
N GLY A 434 -3.01 -37.02 15.40
CA GLY A 434 -2.42 -35.83 16.03
C GLY A 434 -0.89 -35.88 15.88
N GLU A 435 -0.19 -34.80 15.50
CA GLU A 435 1.25 -34.64 15.79
C GLU A 435 1.75 -33.19 15.64
N THR A 436 2.60 -32.76 16.59
CA THR A 436 3.28 -31.46 16.72
C THR A 436 4.79 -31.70 16.76
N ILE A 437 5.59 -30.91 16.03
CA ILE A 437 7.04 -30.76 16.25
C ILE A 437 7.44 -29.28 16.09
N GLU A 438 8.36 -28.88 16.98
CA GLU A 438 8.91 -27.56 17.32
C GLU A 438 9.82 -26.91 16.24
N GLU A 439 9.93 -25.56 16.20
CA GLU A 439 11.19 -24.83 16.41
C GLU A 439 11.01 -23.30 16.51
N ASN A 440 11.89 -22.67 17.28
CA ASN A 440 11.95 -21.25 17.67
C ASN A 440 12.36 -20.30 16.53
N ASP A 441 11.75 -19.11 16.44
CA ASP A 441 12.49 -17.85 16.48
C ASP A 441 11.58 -16.60 16.53
N THR A 442 12.05 -15.64 17.31
CA THR A 442 11.42 -14.41 17.80
C THR A 442 10.93 -13.41 16.72
N VAL A 443 9.60 -13.18 16.63
CA VAL A 443 9.01 -11.90 16.19
C VAL A 443 7.69 -11.65 16.96
N SER A 444 7.56 -10.46 17.52
CA SER A 444 6.48 -10.01 18.42
C SER A 444 5.06 -10.18 17.86
N PRO A 445 4.04 -10.48 18.70
CA PRO A 445 2.68 -10.75 18.25
C PRO A 445 1.92 -9.45 17.95
N LEU A 446 1.44 -9.31 16.71
CA LEU A 446 0.40 -8.34 16.35
C LEU A 446 -0.96 -8.85 16.87
N PRO A 447 -1.73 -8.05 17.63
CA PRO A 447 -3.00 -8.50 18.17
C PRO A 447 -4.05 -8.56 17.05
N LEU A 448 -4.53 -9.78 16.81
CA LEU A 448 -5.67 -10.10 15.94
C LEU A 448 -6.97 -9.59 16.58
N ASN A 449 -7.23 -8.28 16.50
CA ASN A 449 -8.50 -7.68 16.90
C ASN A 449 -8.94 -6.66 15.84
N SER A 450 -9.44 -7.14 14.69
CA SER A 450 -10.29 -6.34 13.81
C SER A 450 -11.58 -7.09 13.50
N VAL A 451 -12.40 -7.31 14.53
CA VAL A 451 -13.83 -7.53 14.33
C VAL A 451 -14.42 -6.18 13.94
N VAL A 452 -14.65 -5.99 12.64
CA VAL A 452 -15.31 -4.81 12.10
C VAL A 452 -16.77 -4.82 12.58
N SER A 453 -17.04 -4.08 13.65
CA SER A 453 -18.42 -3.72 14.03
C SER A 453 -18.99 -2.78 12.96
N LEU A 454 -19.92 -3.32 12.19
CA LEU A 454 -20.65 -2.66 11.13
C LEU A 454 -21.79 -1.81 11.74
N SER A 455 -21.49 -0.64 12.31
CA SER A 455 -22.53 0.21 12.95
C SER A 455 -22.36 1.74 12.80
N SER A 456 -21.64 2.24 11.78
CA SER A 456 -21.57 3.68 11.50
C SER A 456 -21.73 4.05 10.02
N LEU A 457 -22.88 3.68 9.43
CA LEU A 457 -23.37 4.28 8.17
C LEU A 457 -24.73 4.93 8.43
N ARG A 458 -24.73 6.07 9.13
CA ARG A 458 -25.87 6.98 9.18
C ARG A 458 -25.36 8.42 9.15
N SER A 459 -25.90 9.19 8.21
CA SER A 459 -25.71 10.64 7.99
C SER A 459 -24.60 11.06 7.02
N VAL A 460 -24.86 10.95 5.72
CA VAL A 460 -24.52 12.02 4.76
C VAL A 460 -25.75 12.30 3.89
N LYS A 461 -26.27 13.53 4.02
CA LYS A 461 -27.43 14.07 3.30
C LYS A 461 -27.02 14.53 1.89
N LYS A 462 -27.88 14.21 0.91
CA LYS A 462 -28.20 14.93 -0.35
C LYS A 462 -27.05 15.40 -1.28
N SER A 463 -26.97 14.78 -2.45
CA SER A 463 -27.14 15.48 -3.74
C SER A 463 -27.72 14.52 -4.79
N ALA A 464 -28.57 15.01 -5.67
CA ALA A 464 -29.44 14.25 -6.56
C ALA A 464 -28.73 13.89 -7.88
N ALA A 465 -28.46 12.59 -8.07
CA ALA A 465 -28.12 11.93 -9.34
C ALA A 465 -28.41 10.41 -9.29
N THR A 466 -29.32 9.96 -8.42
CA THR A 466 -29.38 8.58 -7.89
C THR A 466 -30.31 7.63 -8.66
N GLY A 467 -30.51 7.85 -9.97
CA GLY A 467 -31.31 6.97 -10.83
C GLY A 467 -30.61 5.66 -11.21
N GLU A 468 -29.34 5.74 -11.58
CA GLU A 468 -28.57 4.64 -12.18
C GLU A 468 -27.91 3.73 -11.15
N LYS A 469 -27.37 4.29 -10.06
CA LYS A 469 -26.75 3.53 -8.93
C LYS A 469 -27.67 2.48 -8.29
N ARG A 470 -28.98 2.58 -8.54
CA ARG A 470 -29.97 1.60 -8.08
C ARG A 470 -30.08 0.37 -8.99
N ARG A 471 -29.61 0.39 -10.24
CA ARG A 471 -29.74 -0.74 -11.17
C ARG A 471 -28.75 -1.87 -10.86
N LEU A 472 -27.46 -1.57 -10.74
CA LEU A 472 -26.42 -2.56 -10.40
C LEU A 472 -26.66 -3.23 -9.04
N ARG A 473 -26.92 -2.43 -7.99
CA ARG A 473 -27.31 -2.98 -6.67
C ARG A 473 -28.58 -3.85 -6.71
N LYS A 474 -29.57 -3.50 -7.54
CA LYS A 474 -30.78 -4.33 -7.68
C LYS A 474 -30.50 -5.65 -8.40
N GLN A 475 -29.62 -5.66 -9.40
CA GLN A 475 -29.19 -6.88 -10.10
C GLN A 475 -28.45 -7.81 -9.13
N LEU A 476 -27.51 -7.28 -8.34
CA LEU A 476 -26.72 -8.03 -7.35
C LEU A 476 -27.59 -8.59 -6.21
N SER A 477 -28.62 -7.85 -5.76
CA SER A 477 -29.53 -8.32 -4.70
C SER A 477 -30.37 -9.57 -5.08
N LYS A 478 -30.41 -9.94 -6.36
CA LYS A 478 -31.11 -11.15 -6.84
C LYS A 478 -30.21 -12.38 -6.93
N ILE A 479 -28.93 -12.27 -6.56
CA ILE A 479 -27.95 -13.35 -6.64
C ILE A 479 -27.84 -14.01 -5.26
N ALA A 480 -28.78 -14.90 -4.96
CA ALA A 480 -28.79 -15.68 -3.73
C ALA A 480 -29.32 -17.10 -4.01
N VAL A 481 -28.60 -17.89 -4.81
CA VAL A 481 -28.94 -19.30 -5.03
C VAL A 481 -27.67 -20.11 -5.31
N MET A 482 -27.02 -20.60 -4.26
CA MET A 482 -26.12 -21.77 -4.33
C MET A 482 -26.23 -22.54 -3.00
N LYS A 483 -27.30 -23.33 -2.86
CA LYS A 483 -27.49 -24.29 -1.76
C LYS A 483 -28.08 -25.59 -2.30
N SER A 484 -27.22 -26.45 -2.83
CA SER A 484 -27.26 -27.92 -2.81
C SER A 484 -26.41 -28.43 -3.97
N LEU A 485 -25.32 -29.15 -3.71
CA LEU A 485 -24.61 -29.94 -4.70
C LEU A 485 -23.90 -31.09 -3.96
N GLU A 486 -23.61 -32.16 -4.69
CA GLU A 486 -22.58 -33.17 -4.39
C GLU A 486 -21.20 -32.47 -4.36
N PHE A 487 -21.00 -31.66 -3.31
CA PHE A 487 -20.52 -30.27 -3.35
C PHE A 487 -19.01 -30.05 -3.54
N SER A 488 -18.16 -31.08 -3.48
CA SER A 488 -16.72 -30.84 -3.25
C SER A 488 -15.97 -30.32 -4.48
N GLU A 489 -16.25 -30.87 -5.68
CA GLU A 489 -15.44 -30.59 -6.88
C GLU A 489 -15.77 -29.25 -7.56
N ALA A 490 -17.01 -28.77 -7.45
CA ALA A 490 -17.40 -27.47 -8.03
C ALA A 490 -17.21 -26.29 -7.06
N LEU A 491 -16.89 -26.56 -5.79
CA LEU A 491 -16.71 -25.53 -4.76
C LEU A 491 -15.56 -24.55 -5.07
N PRO A 492 -14.38 -24.98 -5.56
CA PRO A 492 -13.31 -24.05 -5.92
C PRO A 492 -13.71 -23.13 -7.09
N PHE A 493 -14.47 -23.65 -8.06
CA PHE A 493 -15.00 -22.83 -9.15
C PHE A 493 -16.07 -21.85 -8.66
N ALA A 494 -17.00 -22.31 -7.84
CA ALA A 494 -18.02 -21.47 -7.26
C ALA A 494 -17.39 -20.33 -6.45
N ALA A 495 -16.33 -20.60 -5.69
CA ALA A 495 -15.55 -19.58 -4.98
C ALA A 495 -14.94 -18.57 -5.98
N PHE A 496 -14.23 -19.04 -7.00
CA PHE A 496 -13.63 -18.19 -8.03
C PHE A 496 -14.66 -17.29 -8.75
N ALA A 497 -15.76 -17.88 -9.24
CA ALA A 497 -16.83 -17.16 -9.90
C ALA A 497 -17.51 -16.16 -8.95
N SER A 498 -17.72 -16.52 -7.68
CA SER A 498 -18.28 -15.61 -6.67
C SER A 498 -17.39 -14.39 -6.42
N LEU A 499 -16.06 -14.55 -6.48
CA LEU A 499 -15.11 -13.46 -6.32
C LEU A 499 -15.13 -12.49 -7.50
N LEU A 500 -15.29 -12.98 -8.74
CA LEU A 500 -15.49 -12.11 -9.90
C LEU A 500 -16.78 -11.29 -9.79
N VAL A 501 -17.87 -11.91 -9.34
CA VAL A 501 -19.14 -11.19 -9.09
C VAL A 501 -19.01 -10.16 -7.96
N GLU A 502 -18.30 -10.51 -6.89
CA GLU A 502 -18.00 -9.59 -5.78
C GLU A 502 -17.10 -8.42 -6.24
N MET A 503 -16.16 -8.65 -7.16
CA MET A 503 -15.35 -7.59 -7.76
C MET A 503 -16.23 -6.58 -8.50
N VAL A 504 -17.20 -7.03 -9.29
CA VAL A 504 -18.19 -6.12 -9.93
C VAL A 504 -18.92 -5.28 -8.88
N ALA A 505 -19.40 -5.91 -7.81
CA ALA A 505 -20.10 -5.20 -6.73
C ALA A 505 -19.23 -4.14 -6.02
N ARG A 506 -17.93 -4.43 -5.85
CA ARG A 506 -16.98 -3.49 -5.22
C ARG A 506 -16.54 -2.39 -6.18
N LEU A 507 -16.50 -2.67 -7.48
CA LEU A 507 -16.13 -1.73 -8.52
C LEU A 507 -17.05 -0.52 -8.55
N ASP A 508 -18.37 -0.71 -8.34
CA ASP A 508 -19.34 0.38 -8.18
C ASP A 508 -18.89 1.40 -7.12
N THR A 509 -18.37 0.90 -5.99
CA THR A 509 -17.91 1.76 -4.90
C THR A 509 -16.61 2.49 -5.27
N VAL A 510 -15.77 1.88 -6.11
CA VAL A 510 -14.57 2.55 -6.64
C VAL A 510 -14.96 3.65 -7.61
N ILE A 511 -15.89 3.39 -8.55
CA ILE A 511 -16.43 4.37 -9.49
C ILE A 511 -17.00 5.57 -8.73
N ASP A 512 -17.84 5.32 -7.72
CA ASP A 512 -18.45 6.36 -6.88
C ASP A 512 -17.41 7.32 -6.26
N GLU A 513 -16.35 6.79 -5.65
CA GLU A 513 -15.32 7.60 -4.99
C GLU A 513 -14.42 8.34 -5.99
N VAL A 514 -14.21 7.78 -7.19
CA VAL A 514 -13.45 8.42 -8.28
C VAL A 514 -14.27 9.53 -8.93
N GLU A 515 -15.58 9.36 -9.11
CA GLU A 515 -16.48 10.43 -9.56
C GLU A 515 -16.56 11.58 -8.54
N GLU A 516 -16.65 11.26 -7.24
CA GLU A 516 -16.58 12.26 -6.16
C GLU A 516 -15.21 12.97 -6.17
N LEU A 517 -14.11 12.24 -6.43
CA LEU A 517 -12.79 12.83 -6.63
C LEU A 517 -12.78 13.83 -7.79
N GLY A 518 -13.29 13.45 -8.95
CA GLY A 518 -13.36 14.32 -10.12
C GLY A 518 -14.18 15.59 -9.85
N THR A 519 -15.32 15.43 -9.15
CA THR A 519 -16.20 16.55 -8.77
C THR A 519 -15.49 17.54 -7.85
N ILE A 520 -14.85 17.06 -6.77
CA ILE A 520 -14.13 17.92 -5.82
C ILE A 520 -12.88 18.53 -6.47
N ALA A 521 -12.19 17.78 -7.33
CA ALA A 521 -11.01 18.23 -8.04
C ALA A 521 -11.31 19.17 -9.22
N CYS A 522 -12.59 19.35 -9.58
CA CYS A 522 -13.03 20.06 -10.79
C CYS A 522 -12.37 19.50 -12.07
N PHE A 523 -12.45 18.18 -12.26
CA PHE A 523 -12.03 17.53 -13.50
C PHE A 523 -12.84 18.08 -14.68
N LYS A 524 -12.24 18.06 -15.87
CA LYS A 524 -12.92 18.48 -17.09
C LYS A 524 -14.04 17.49 -17.42
N GLU A 525 -15.13 17.98 -17.98
CA GLU A 525 -16.20 17.10 -18.50
C GLU A 525 -15.64 16.18 -19.60
N TYR A 526 -16.22 14.99 -19.70
CA TYR A 526 -15.84 14.01 -20.70
C TYR A 526 -16.29 14.49 -22.09
N ASP A 527 -15.33 14.81 -22.96
CA ASP A 527 -15.60 15.22 -24.33
C ASP A 527 -15.29 14.07 -25.30
N LYS A 528 -16.35 13.34 -25.70
CA LYS A 528 -16.28 12.25 -26.69
C LYS A 528 -15.61 12.67 -28.00
N THR A 529 -15.67 13.95 -28.36
CA THR A 529 -15.13 14.45 -29.64
C THR A 529 -13.60 14.51 -29.68
N VAL A 530 -12.92 14.44 -28.52
CA VAL A 530 -11.45 14.47 -28.45
C VAL A 530 -10.85 13.08 -28.66
N GLU A 531 -11.43 12.02 -28.10
CA GLU A 531 -10.93 10.64 -28.25
C GLU A 531 -11.08 10.14 -29.70
N VAL A 532 -12.22 10.40 -30.35
CA VAL A 532 -12.41 10.05 -31.78
C VAL A 532 -11.41 10.76 -32.69
N ARG A 533 -10.96 11.97 -32.32
CA ARG A 533 -9.96 12.72 -33.09
C ARG A 533 -8.53 12.20 -32.88
N ILE A 534 -8.26 11.52 -31.75
CA ILE A 534 -6.97 10.89 -31.47
C ILE A 534 -6.91 9.52 -32.17
N GLU A 535 -7.99 8.73 -32.12
CA GLU A 535 -8.08 7.48 -32.91
C GLU A 535 -7.97 7.76 -34.41
N ASN A 536 -8.66 8.79 -34.93
CA ASN A 536 -8.54 9.19 -36.35
C ASN A 536 -7.21 9.87 -36.74
N ARG A 537 -6.28 10.09 -35.78
CA ARG A 537 -4.90 10.55 -36.07
C ARG A 537 -3.85 9.45 -35.89
N LEU A 538 -4.21 8.34 -35.27
CA LEU A 538 -3.36 7.18 -35.06
C LEU A 538 -3.64 6.05 -36.07
N ILE A 539 -4.74 6.16 -36.82
CA ILE A 539 -5.00 5.47 -38.09
C ILE A 539 -4.62 6.43 -39.22
#